data_AF-A0A359F7F1-F1
#
_entry.id   AF-A0A359F7F1-F1
#
_cell.length_a   1.000
_cell.length_b   1.000
_cell.length_c   1.000
_cell.angle_alpha   90.00
_cell.angle_beta   90.00
_cell.angle_gamma   90.00
#
_symmetry.space_group_name_H-M   'P 1'
#
loop_
_entity.id
_entity.type
_entity.pdbx_description
1 polymer ?
#
loop_
_entity_poly.entity_id
_entity_poly.type
_entity_poly.pdbx_seq_one_letter_code
_entity_poly.pdbx_strand_id
1 'polypeptide(L)'
;SVMIGGLLLRPRQVEVIWLLLRGMGRTAISERLGVTGKTVDYHLTDLRERLGVDTSRMVIAWAAGYQDELSVAFAGLQRGGQASPKQDPSL
;
A
#
# COMPACT_ATOMS: atom_id res chain seq x y z
N SER A 1 -6.97 -2.41 9.48
CA SER A 1 -7.17 -3.07 8.18
C SER A 1 -8.43 -2.54 7.53
N VAL A 2 -8.58 -2.64 6.21
CA VAL A 2 -9.73 -2.13 5.45
C VAL A 2 -10.19 -3.21 4.47
N MET A 3 -11.50 -3.37 4.29
CA MET A 3 -12.06 -4.27 3.27
C MET A 3 -12.00 -3.59 1.91
N ILE A 4 -11.39 -4.25 0.93
CA ILE A 4 -11.33 -3.81 -0.46
C ILE A 4 -11.71 -5.00 -1.33
N GLY A 5 -12.77 -4.88 -2.14
CA GLY A 5 -13.14 -5.94 -3.08
C GLY A 5 -13.28 -7.34 -2.46
N GLY A 6 -13.79 -7.42 -1.23
CA GLY A 6 -13.94 -8.67 -0.47
C GLY A 6 -12.67 -9.16 0.25
N LEU A 7 -11.54 -8.47 0.13
CA LEU A 7 -10.27 -8.82 0.77
C LEU A 7 -9.90 -7.84 1.90
N LEU A 8 -9.59 -8.37 3.09
CA LEU A 8 -9.18 -7.55 4.24
C LEU A 8 -7.71 -7.11 4.11
N LEU A 9 -7.41 -5.88 3.72
CA LEU A 9 -6.03 -5.38 3.54
C LEU A 9 -5.48 -4.70 4.80
N ARG A 10 -4.21 -4.97 5.13
CA ARG A 10 -3.47 -4.23 6.16
C ARG A 10 -3.09 -2.84 5.64
N PRO A 11 -2.90 -1.82 6.51
CA PRO A 11 -2.55 -0.46 6.09
C PRO A 11 -1.41 -0.40 5.07
N ARG A 12 -0.31 -1.12 5.35
CA ARG A 12 0.86 -1.15 4.46
C ARG A 12 0.57 -1.83 3.11
N GLN A 13 -0.36 -2.79 3.06
CA GLN A 13 -0.77 -3.41 1.80
C GLN A 13 -1.59 -2.44 0.95
N VAL A 14 -2.46 -1.63 1.57
CA VAL A 14 -3.20 -0.56 0.89
C VAL A 14 -2.23 0.45 0.28
N GLU A 15 -1.21 0.89 1.05
CA GLU A 15 -0.19 1.81 0.55
C GLU A 15 0.59 1.23 -0.64
N VAL A 16 1.09 0.01 -0.52
CA VAL A 16 1.88 -0.65 -1.58
C VAL A 16 1.05 -0.86 -2.84
N ILE A 17 -0.16 -1.42 -2.72
CA ILE A 17 -0.99 -1.74 -3.88
C ILE A 17 -1.49 -0.47 -4.58
N TRP A 18 -1.82 0.57 -3.82
CA TRP A 18 -2.21 1.86 -4.37
C TRP A 18 -1.06 2.49 -5.17
N LEU A 19 0.14 2.55 -4.61
CA LEU A 19 1.30 3.13 -5.31
C LEU A 19 1.69 2.34 -6.56
N LEU A 20 1.58 1.01 -6.54
CA LEU A 20 1.77 0.17 -7.73
C LEU A 20 0.72 0.46 -8.80
N LEU A 21 -0.56 0.57 -8.41
CA LEU A 21 -1.64 0.92 -9.33
C LEU A 21 -1.42 2.30 -9.97
N ARG A 22 -0.78 3.23 -9.24
CA ARG A 22 -0.35 4.54 -9.75
C ARG A 22 0.90 4.49 -10.64
N GLY A 23 1.42 3.30 -10.95
CA GLY A 23 2.57 3.11 -11.84
C GLY A 23 3.94 3.27 -11.16
N MET A 24 4.00 3.36 -9.83
CA MET A 24 5.26 3.50 -9.11
C MET A 24 6.02 2.17 -9.08
N GLY A 25 7.32 2.20 -9.40
CA GLY A 25 8.19 1.03 -9.30
C GLY A 25 8.51 0.66 -7.85
N ARG A 26 8.91 -0.60 -7.60
CA ARG A 26 9.18 -1.11 -6.24
C ARG A 26 10.24 -0.33 -5.49
N THR A 27 11.30 0.12 -6.16
CA THR A 27 12.34 0.98 -5.56
C THR A 27 11.76 2.30 -5.09
N ALA A 28 11.04 3.01 -5.96
CA ALA A 28 10.39 4.28 -5.59
C ALA A 28 9.33 4.11 -4.49
N ILE A 29 8.61 2.99 -4.46
CA ILE A 29 7.68 2.66 -3.36
C ILE A 29 8.45 2.48 -2.05
N SER A 30 9.57 1.74 -2.09
CA SER A 30 10.39 1.48 -0.92
C SER A 30 10.93 2.78 -0.30
N GLU A 31 11.44 3.67 -1.14
CA GLU A 31 11.92 5.00 -0.76
C GLU A 31 10.77 5.85 -0.19
N ARG A 32 9.65 5.93 -0.90
CA ARG A 32 8.47 6.70 -0.48
C ARG A 32 7.91 6.26 0.87
N LEU A 33 7.93 4.96 1.13
CA LEU A 33 7.35 4.36 2.32
C LEU A 33 8.34 4.20 3.48
N GLY A 34 9.62 4.56 3.27
CA GLY A 34 10.68 4.40 4.26
C GLY A 34 10.95 2.95 4.65
N VAL A 35 10.84 2.01 3.69
CA VAL A 35 11.03 0.57 3.91
C VAL A 35 12.01 -0.01 2.89
N THR A 36 12.46 -1.24 3.12
CA THR A 36 13.32 -1.93 2.15
C THR A 36 12.51 -2.48 0.97
N GLY A 37 13.15 -2.68 -0.18
CA GLY A 37 12.55 -3.41 -1.31
C GLY A 37 12.05 -4.81 -0.92
N LYS A 38 12.77 -5.51 -0.04
CA LYS A 38 12.36 -6.80 0.51
C LYS A 38 11.03 -6.72 1.29
N THR A 39 10.79 -5.62 2.00
CA THR A 39 9.52 -5.38 2.69
C THR A 39 8.38 -5.18 1.70
N VAL A 40 8.61 -4.44 0.61
CA VAL A 40 7.63 -4.30 -0.48
C VAL A 40 7.32 -5.66 -1.12
N ASP A 41 8.35 -6.46 -1.41
CA ASP A 41 8.21 -7.79 -1.99
C ASP A 41 7.46 -8.77 -1.08
N TYR A 42 7.69 -8.67 0.24
CA TYR A 42 6.93 -9.43 1.23
C TYR A 42 5.44 -9.08 1.17
N HIS A 43 5.08 -7.79 1.15
CA HIS A 43 3.67 -7.39 1.02
C HIS A 43 3.04 -7.86 -0.28
N LEU A 44 3.78 -7.86 -1.39
CA LEU A 44 3.30 -8.35 -2.67
C LEU A 44 3.14 -9.86 -2.71
N THR A 45 4.01 -10.59 -2.02
CA THR A 45 3.90 -12.04 -1.89
C THR A 45 2.67 -12.41 -1.07
N ASP A 46 2.48 -11.78 0.09
CA ASP A 46 1.29 -11.99 0.91
C ASP A 46 0.00 -11.58 0.17
N LEU A 47 0.00 -10.50 -0.61
CA LEU A 47 -1.15 -10.12 -1.45
C LEU A 47 -1.46 -11.18 -2.52
N ARG A 48 -0.43 -11.72 -3.18
CA ARG A 48 -0.57 -12.76 -4.20
C ARG A 48 -1.17 -14.04 -3.62
N GLU A 49 -0.65 -14.50 -2.49
CA GLU A 49 -1.15 -15.69 -1.79
C GLU A 49 -2.61 -15.53 -1.40
N ARG A 50 -2.99 -14.36 -0.87
CA ARG A 50 -4.36 -14.08 -0.45
C ARG A 50 -5.35 -13.89 -1.60
N LEU A 51 -4.88 -13.47 -2.77
CA LEU A 51 -5.68 -13.36 -3.98
C LEU A 51 -5.68 -14.66 -4.80
N GLY A 52 -4.82 -15.63 -4.49
CA GLY A 52 -4.64 -16.84 -5.28
C GLY A 52 -4.09 -16.56 -6.69
N VAL A 53 -3.17 -15.59 -6.82
CA VAL A 53 -2.62 -15.18 -8.12
C VAL A 53 -1.09 -15.25 -8.14
N ASP A 54 -0.52 -15.57 -9.30
CA ASP A 54 0.90 -15.87 -9.39
C ASP A 54 1.79 -14.63 -9.54
N THR A 55 1.25 -13.53 -10.08
CA THR A 55 2.04 -12.38 -10.50
C THR A 55 1.59 -11.06 -9.87
N SER A 56 2.53 -10.14 -9.64
CA SER A 56 2.19 -8.79 -9.20
C SER A 56 1.36 -8.02 -10.24
N ARG A 57 1.43 -8.38 -11.52
CA ARG A 57 0.55 -7.80 -12.55
C ARG A 57 -0.91 -8.17 -12.30
N MET A 58 -1.20 -9.39 -11.87
CA MET A 58 -2.56 -9.80 -11.52
C MET A 58 -3.07 -9.08 -10.26
N VAL A 59 -2.17 -8.81 -9.29
CA VAL A 59 -2.49 -7.96 -8.13
C VAL A 59 -2.90 -6.54 -8.58
N ILE A 60 -2.16 -5.96 -9.54
CA ILE A 60 -2.50 -4.64 -10.11
C ILE A 60 -3.83 -4.69 -10.87
N ALA A 61 -4.08 -5.75 -11.66
CA ALA A 61 -5.33 -5.91 -12.39
C ALA A 61 -6.54 -6.03 -11.45
N TRP A 62 -6.41 -6.77 -10.34
CA TRP A 62 -7.42 -6.81 -9.28
C TRP A 62 -7.63 -5.42 -8.67
N ALA A 63 -6.54 -4.71 -8.32
CA ALA A 63 -6.59 -3.38 -7.72
C ALA A 63 -7.30 -2.35 -8.62
N ALA A 64 -7.11 -2.44 -9.94
CA ALA A 64 -7.75 -1.56 -10.90
C ALA A 64 -9.29 -1.65 -10.86
N GLY A 65 -9.84 -2.83 -10.52
CA GLY A 65 -11.29 -3.02 -10.32
C GLY A 65 -11.86 -2.36 -9.07
N TYR A 66 -11.00 -1.94 -8.13
CA TYR A 66 -11.39 -1.36 -6.83
C TYR A 66 -10.67 -0.03 -6.57
N GLN A 67 -10.36 0.73 -7.63
CA GLN A 67 -9.59 1.96 -7.53
C GLN A 67 -10.23 3.00 -6.59
N ASP A 68 -11.57 3.13 -6.62
CA ASP A 68 -12.28 4.11 -5.80
C ASP A 68 -12.17 3.77 -4.31
N GLU A 69 -12.42 2.51 -3.93
CA GLU A 69 -12.26 2.02 -2.55
C GLU A 69 -10.81 2.20 -2.05
N LEU A 70 -9.83 1.85 -2.89
CA LEU A 70 -8.41 2.01 -2.57
C LEU A 70 -8.02 3.47 -2.39
N SER A 71 -8.56 4.38 -3.20
CA SER A 71 -8.26 5.81 -3.11
C SER A 71 -8.74 6.41 -1.79
N VAL A 72 -9.95 6.04 -1.35
CA VAL A 72 -10.53 6.48 -0.08
C VAL A 72 -9.74 5.92 1.10
N ALA A 73 -9.44 4.61 1.06
CA ALA A 73 -8.65 3.95 2.10
C ALA A 73 -7.26 4.57 2.22
N PHE A 74 -6.56 4.78 1.10
CA PHE A 74 -5.24 5.42 1.08
C PHE A 74 -5.29 6.84 1.62
N ALA A 75 -6.26 7.66 1.19
CA ALA A 75 -6.45 9.02 1.70
C ALA A 75 -6.76 9.06 3.21
N GLY A 76 -7.47 8.06 3.73
CA GLY A 76 -7.70 7.90 5.16
C GLY A 76 -6.41 7.62 5.94
N LEU A 77 -5.55 6.74 5.41
CA LEU A 77 -4.25 6.42 6.02
C LEU A 77 -3.31 7.65 6.06
N GLN A 78 -3.27 8.43 4.98
CA GLN A 78 -2.43 9.63 4.92
C GLN A 78 -2.89 10.73 5.89
N ARG A 79 -4.21 10.85 6.11
CA ARG A 79 -4.77 11.79 7.10
C ARG A 79 -4.52 11.34 8.54
N GLY A 80 -4.62 10.04 8.82
CA GLY A 80 -4.27 9.49 10.13
C GLY A 80 -2.78 9.56 10.48
N GLY A 81 -1.91 9.73 9.47
CA GLY A 81 -0.48 9.99 9.64
C GLY A 81 -0.13 11.47 9.87
N GLN A 82 -1.05 12.41 9.65
CA GLN A 82 -0.91 13.82 10.08
C GLN A 82 -1.31 13.97 11.56
N ALA A 83 -0.59 13.27 12.44
CA ALA A 83 -0.56 13.61 13.86
C ALA A 83 0.81 14.24 14.16
N SER A 84 0.78 15.57 14.29
CA SER A 84 1.78 16.54 14.78
C SER A 84 3.23 16.48 14.26
N PRO A 85 3.85 17.64 13.97
CA PRO A 85 5.30 17.71 13.89
C PRO A 85 5.85 17.22 15.23
N LYS A 86 6.85 16.33 15.21
CA LYS A 86 7.75 16.23 16.36
C LYS A 86 8.35 17.62 16.53
N GLN A 87 7.85 18.38 17.50
CA GLN A 87 8.58 19.52 18.01
C GLN A 87 9.92 18.95 18.47
N ASP A 88 10.99 19.31 17.78
CA ASP A 88 12.32 19.23 18.36
C ASP A 88 12.30 20.10 19.62
N PRO A 89 12.55 19.56 20.83
CA PRO A 89 13.14 20.38 21.86
C PRO A 89 14.63 20.45 21.53
N SER A 90 14.98 21.30 20.54
CA SER A 90 16.34 21.80 20.45
C SER A 90 16.46 23.00 21.38
N LEU A 91 17.26 22.77 22.43
CA LEU A 91 17.91 23.72 23.35
C LEU A 91 17.08 24.27 24.52
#